data_AF-A0A4Y8IHG4-F1
#
_entry.id   AF-A0A4Y8IHG4-F1
#
_cell.length_a   1.000
_cell.length_b   1.000
_cell.length_c   1.000
_cell.angle_alpha   90.00
_cell.angle_beta   90.00
_cell.angle_gamma   90.00
#
_symmetry.space_group_name_H-M   'P 1'
#
loop_
_entity.id
_entity.type
_entity.pdbx_description
1 polymer ?
#
loop_
_entity_poly.entity_id
_entity_poly.type
_entity_poly.pdbx_seq_one_letter_code
_entity_poly.pdbx_strand_id
1 'polypeptide(L)'
;MKNEIQEIVTRLDQHSNKGEGGESMKWLFRPLLQMLAGGESVTVEDIATVTGKPVEEVKKVLQSLPSVELDEQARVVGYGLTLIPTPHHFTVDGKQLYAWCALDTLIFPTLINRSVQIESLCHGTGKSIRLTVEPDRVVSVEPSSAVVSIVTPDDMSMVRSAFCNEVHFFSSPSEARDWLNQHPEGKVLSIEDAFELGTLMGKSLEESGPSNGSCCDI
;
A
#
# COMPACT_ATOMS: atom_id res chain seq x y z
N MET A 1 -12.40 0.20 19.09
CA MET A 1 -11.89 0.38 17.73
C MET A 1 -10.61 1.21 17.72
N LYS A 2 -10.58 2.50 18.10
CA LYS A 2 -9.32 3.29 18.08
C LYS A 2 -8.11 2.65 18.80
N ASN A 3 -8.28 2.13 20.01
CA ASN A 3 -7.19 1.45 20.73
C ASN A 3 -6.71 0.18 20.01
N GLU A 4 -7.63 -0.53 19.36
CA GLU A 4 -7.34 -1.77 18.64
C GLU A 4 -6.62 -1.49 17.31
N ILE A 5 -7.01 -0.43 16.60
CA ILE A 5 -6.29 0.05 15.41
C ILE A 5 -4.86 0.43 15.80
N GLN A 6 -4.67 1.15 16.91
CA GLN A 6 -3.34 1.54 17.39
C GLN A 6 -2.47 0.32 17.74
N GLU A 7 -3.05 -0.73 18.32
CA GLU A 7 -2.34 -1.99 18.58
C GLU A 7 -1.92 -2.70 17.29
N ILE A 8 -2.79 -2.72 16.28
CA ILE A 8 -2.48 -3.29 14.95
C ILE A 8 -1.34 -2.49 14.29
N VAL A 9 -1.43 -1.16 14.27
CA VAL A 9 -0.35 -0.28 13.74
C VAL A 9 0.97 -0.59 14.45
N THR A 10 0.95 -0.64 15.78
CA THR A 10 2.17 -0.89 16.58
C THR A 10 2.79 -2.24 16.23
N ARG A 11 1.98 -3.29 16.07
CA ARG A 11 2.48 -4.61 15.65
C ARG A 11 3.05 -4.57 14.23
N LEU A 12 2.34 -3.96 13.27
CA LEU A 12 2.81 -3.89 11.88
C LEU A 12 4.09 -3.06 11.73
N ASP A 13 4.22 -1.94 12.47
CA ASP A 13 5.41 -1.08 12.45
C ASP A 13 6.63 -1.77 13.08
N GLN A 14 6.44 -2.54 14.17
CA GLN A 14 7.52 -3.29 14.81
C GLN A 14 8.13 -4.35 13.89
N HIS A 15 7.33 -4.98 13.03
CA HIS A 15 7.78 -6.02 12.11
C HIS A 15 8.23 -5.43 10.76
N SER A 16 7.63 -4.33 10.30
CA SER A 16 8.03 -3.63 9.06
C SER A 16 9.40 -2.97 9.17
N ASN A 17 9.80 -2.48 10.36
CA ASN A 17 11.16 -1.98 10.61
C ASN A 17 12.26 -3.07 10.47
N LYS A 18 11.87 -4.35 10.44
CA LYS A 18 12.74 -5.50 10.15
C LYS A 18 12.48 -6.11 8.76
N GLY A 19 11.55 -5.55 7.99
CA GLY A 19 11.12 -6.05 6.68
C GLY A 19 12.05 -5.64 5.53
N GLU A 20 11.62 -5.92 4.30
CA GLU A 20 12.38 -5.62 3.07
C GLU A 20 12.79 -4.13 3.00
N GLY A 21 14.06 -3.87 2.70
CA GLY A 21 14.56 -2.52 2.38
C GLY A 21 15.02 -1.64 3.55
N GLY A 22 14.65 -1.95 4.79
CA GLY A 22 15.14 -1.26 6.00
C GLY A 22 15.12 0.27 5.91
N GLU A 23 16.23 0.94 6.23
CA GLU A 23 16.35 2.41 6.13
C GLU A 23 16.15 2.96 4.71
N SER A 24 16.32 2.15 3.67
CA SER A 24 16.16 2.63 2.29
C SER A 24 14.70 2.90 1.93
N MET A 25 13.78 2.20 2.59
CA MET A 25 12.34 2.41 2.40
C MET A 25 11.89 3.83 2.75
N LYS A 26 12.59 4.44 3.70
CA LYS A 26 12.33 5.79 4.20
C LYS A 26 12.37 6.85 3.11
N TRP A 27 13.34 6.76 2.21
CA TRP A 27 13.52 7.73 1.13
C TRP A 27 13.00 7.23 -0.22
N LEU A 28 12.84 5.91 -0.42
CA LEU A 28 12.44 5.35 -1.70
C LEU A 28 10.93 5.24 -1.88
N PHE A 29 10.20 4.80 -0.85
CA PHE A 29 8.83 4.30 -1.03
C PHE A 29 7.88 5.35 -1.57
N ARG A 30 7.76 6.48 -0.88
CA ARG A 30 6.82 7.53 -1.25
C ARG A 30 7.13 8.17 -2.60
N PRO A 31 8.39 8.55 -2.91
CA PRO A 31 8.73 9.01 -4.26
C PRO A 31 8.37 7.99 -5.34
N LEU A 32 8.72 6.72 -5.14
CA LEU A 32 8.41 5.66 -6.10
C LEU A 32 6.90 5.49 -6.31
N LEU A 33 6.14 5.49 -5.22
CA LEU A 33 4.67 5.43 -5.27
C LEU A 33 4.07 6.61 -6.05
N GLN A 34 4.58 7.83 -5.82
CA GLN A 34 4.13 9.03 -6.54
C GLN A 34 4.48 8.98 -8.04
N MET A 35 5.65 8.45 -8.40
CA MET A 35 6.04 8.25 -9.79
C MET A 35 5.17 7.19 -10.48
N LEU A 36 4.91 6.05 -9.82
CA LEU A 36 4.03 4.99 -10.33
C LEU A 36 2.57 5.46 -10.48
N ALA A 37 2.08 6.34 -9.61
CA ALA A 37 0.77 7.00 -9.76
C ALA A 37 0.67 7.81 -11.07
N GLY A 38 1.81 8.13 -11.69
CA GLY A 38 1.91 8.68 -13.03
C GLY A 38 1.47 7.72 -14.16
N GLY A 39 1.26 6.43 -13.89
CA GLY A 39 0.76 5.46 -14.89
C GLY A 39 1.81 4.96 -15.88
N GLU A 40 3.09 5.23 -15.62
CA GLU A 40 4.20 4.83 -16.49
C GLU A 40 5.28 4.10 -15.69
N SER A 41 6.06 3.26 -16.38
CA SER A 41 7.21 2.57 -15.80
C SER A 41 8.27 3.58 -15.37
N VAL A 42 8.89 3.37 -14.21
CA VAL A 42 9.84 4.31 -13.61
C VAL A 42 11.28 3.84 -13.82
N THR A 43 12.15 4.70 -14.34
CA THR A 43 13.57 4.36 -14.53
C THR A 43 14.39 4.55 -13.24
N VAL A 44 15.56 3.90 -13.16
CA VAL A 44 16.49 4.09 -12.04
C VAL A 44 16.99 5.54 -11.99
N GLU A 45 17.20 6.13 -13.17
CA GLU A 45 17.64 7.51 -13.35
C GLU A 45 16.59 8.53 -12.87
N ASP A 46 15.30 8.29 -13.13
CA ASP A 46 14.21 9.13 -12.62
C ASP A 46 14.14 9.03 -11.09
N ILE A 47 14.26 7.83 -10.53
CA ILE A 47 14.28 7.64 -9.06
C ILE A 47 15.47 8.38 -8.45
N ALA A 48 16.67 8.24 -9.03
CA ALA A 48 17.86 8.95 -8.58
C ALA A 48 17.67 10.47 -8.63
N THR A 49 17.06 10.99 -9.70
CA THR A 49 16.77 12.41 -9.87
C THR A 49 15.80 12.93 -8.81
N VAL A 50 14.68 12.23 -8.58
CA VAL A 50 13.65 12.65 -7.62
C VAL A 50 14.13 12.52 -6.17
N THR A 51 14.90 11.47 -5.85
CA THR A 51 15.38 11.21 -4.49
C THR A 51 16.69 11.93 -4.15
N GLY A 52 17.40 12.47 -5.15
CA GLY A 52 18.75 13.04 -5.00
C GLY A 52 19.83 11.99 -4.68
N LYS A 53 19.51 10.70 -4.83
CA LYS A 53 20.44 9.59 -4.55
C LYS A 53 21.29 9.24 -5.77
N PRO A 54 22.52 8.74 -5.59
CA PRO A 54 23.30 8.20 -6.69
C PRO A 54 22.58 7.04 -7.39
N VAL A 55 22.67 6.98 -8.73
CA VAL A 55 22.07 5.90 -9.55
C VAL A 55 22.47 4.51 -9.05
N GLU A 56 23.75 4.32 -8.69
CA GLU A 56 24.24 3.03 -8.16
C GLU A 56 23.64 2.67 -6.78
N GLU A 57 23.35 3.66 -5.94
CA GLU A 57 22.67 3.43 -4.66
C GLU A 57 21.23 2.97 -4.90
N VAL A 58 20.50 3.66 -5.78
CA VAL A 58 19.13 3.29 -6.16
C VAL A 58 19.09 1.88 -6.73
N LYS A 59 19.98 1.57 -7.69
CA LYS A 59 20.05 0.25 -8.31
C LYS A 59 20.29 -0.85 -7.28
N LYS A 60 21.24 -0.65 -6.36
CA LYS A 60 21.54 -1.60 -5.30
C LYS A 60 20.34 -1.84 -4.38
N VAL A 61 19.62 -0.76 -4.03
CA VAL A 61 18.40 -0.87 -3.21
C VAL A 61 17.32 -1.64 -3.94
N LEU A 62 17.00 -1.30 -5.20
CA LEU A 62 15.99 -2.02 -5.98
C LEU A 62 16.33 -3.51 -6.13
N GLN A 63 17.61 -3.85 -6.33
CA GLN A 63 18.06 -5.25 -6.39
C GLN A 63 17.93 -6.00 -5.05
N SER A 64 17.92 -5.28 -3.93
CA SER A 64 17.75 -5.87 -2.59
C SER A 64 16.28 -6.05 -2.20
N LEU A 65 15.34 -5.52 -2.98
CA LEU A 65 13.91 -5.60 -2.75
C LEU A 65 13.29 -6.70 -3.62
N PRO A 66 13.12 -7.93 -3.12
CA PRO A 66 12.61 -9.04 -3.93
C PRO A 66 11.16 -8.84 -4.38
N SER A 67 10.40 -7.97 -3.71
CA SER A 67 9.02 -7.67 -4.10
C SER A 67 8.91 -6.65 -5.26
N VAL A 68 9.97 -5.92 -5.65
CA VAL A 68 9.90 -4.95 -6.76
C VAL A 68 9.62 -5.64 -8.08
N GLU A 69 8.57 -5.19 -8.77
CA GLU A 69 8.22 -5.66 -10.11
C GLU A 69 8.95 -4.82 -11.16
N LEU A 70 9.71 -5.48 -12.03
CA LEU A 70 10.48 -4.87 -13.12
C LEU A 70 9.98 -5.35 -14.48
N ASP A 71 10.03 -4.47 -15.49
CA ASP A 71 9.82 -4.86 -16.88
C ASP A 71 11.09 -5.43 -17.53
N GLU A 72 10.99 -5.79 -18.81
CA GLU A 72 12.10 -6.32 -19.62
C GLU A 72 13.28 -5.33 -19.77
N GLN A 73 13.06 -4.05 -19.54
CA GLN A 73 14.08 -2.99 -19.57
C GLN A 73 14.62 -2.65 -18.18
N ALA A 74 14.29 -3.45 -17.16
CA ALA A 74 14.63 -3.22 -15.76
C ALA A 74 14.09 -1.89 -15.18
N ARG A 75 12.98 -1.39 -15.73
CA ARG A 75 12.24 -0.25 -15.16
C ARG A 75 11.25 -0.77 -14.13
N VAL A 76 11.01 -0.01 -13.07
CA VAL A 76 10.04 -0.36 -12.04
C VAL A 76 8.63 -0.19 -12.57
N VAL A 77 7.86 -1.28 -12.54
CA VAL A 77 6.44 -1.29 -12.91
C VAL A 77 5.53 -1.57 -11.74
N GLY A 78 6.07 -1.95 -10.58
CA GLY A 78 5.26 -2.12 -9.39
C GLY A 78 6.04 -2.24 -8.08
N TYR A 79 5.48 -1.63 -7.05
CA TYR A 79 5.87 -1.83 -5.65
C TYR A 79 4.69 -1.40 -4.76
N GLY A 80 3.85 -2.35 -4.35
CA GLY A 80 2.54 -2.10 -3.73
C GLY A 80 1.50 -1.59 -4.74
N LEU A 81 1.75 -0.43 -5.35
CA LEU A 81 1.05 0.06 -6.54
C LEU A 81 1.76 -0.47 -7.79
N THR A 82 1.02 -0.91 -8.81
CA THR A 82 1.60 -1.59 -9.97
C THR A 82 0.83 -1.32 -11.26
N LEU A 83 1.54 -1.38 -12.39
CA LEU A 83 0.98 -1.36 -13.74
C LEU A 83 0.47 -2.75 -14.17
N ILE A 84 0.86 -3.80 -13.43
CA ILE A 84 0.49 -5.18 -13.75
C ILE A 84 -0.91 -5.47 -13.21
N PRO A 85 -1.84 -6.02 -14.02
CA PRO A 85 -3.19 -6.29 -13.57
C PRO A 85 -3.28 -7.17 -12.31
N THR A 86 -4.03 -6.68 -11.32
CA THR A 86 -4.46 -7.43 -10.13
C THR A 86 -5.98 -7.31 -9.97
N PRO A 87 -6.61 -8.07 -9.05
CA PRO A 87 -8.03 -7.89 -8.74
C PRO A 87 -8.37 -6.48 -8.20
N HIS A 88 -7.41 -5.76 -7.65
CA HIS A 88 -7.61 -4.45 -7.01
C HIS A 88 -7.29 -3.32 -7.99
N HIS A 89 -8.30 -2.92 -8.77
CA HIS A 89 -8.21 -1.81 -9.70
C HIS A 89 -8.12 -0.51 -8.91
N PHE A 90 -7.14 0.32 -9.26
CA PHE A 90 -6.84 1.60 -8.62
C PHE A 90 -6.75 2.69 -9.68
N THR A 91 -7.77 3.53 -9.81
CA THR A 91 -7.79 4.60 -10.80
C THR A 91 -7.49 5.95 -10.15
N VAL A 92 -6.44 6.64 -10.62
CA VAL A 92 -6.01 7.95 -10.14
C VAL A 92 -5.79 8.88 -11.33
N ASP A 93 -6.32 10.11 -11.27
CA ASP A 93 -6.22 11.10 -12.36
C ASP A 93 -6.61 10.54 -13.76
N GLY A 94 -7.58 9.62 -13.80
CA GLY A 94 -8.04 8.94 -15.02
C GLY A 94 -7.14 7.81 -15.53
N LYS A 95 -6.07 7.47 -14.81
CA LYS A 95 -5.12 6.40 -15.14
C LYS A 95 -5.47 5.16 -14.34
N GLN A 96 -5.70 4.05 -15.05
CA GLN A 96 -5.95 2.74 -14.42
C GLN A 96 -4.63 2.10 -14.01
N LEU A 97 -4.50 1.83 -12.72
CA LEU A 97 -3.40 1.10 -12.08
C LEU A 97 -3.98 -0.04 -11.24
N TYR A 98 -3.13 -0.73 -10.51
CA TYR A 98 -3.53 -1.83 -9.65
C TYR A 98 -2.77 -1.78 -8.32
N ALA A 99 -3.34 -2.35 -7.27
CA ALA A 99 -2.68 -2.52 -5.98
C ALA A 99 -2.49 -4.00 -5.65
N TRP A 100 -1.52 -4.34 -4.79
CA TRP A 100 -1.28 -5.73 -4.42
C TRP A 100 -2.32 -6.28 -3.43
N CYS A 101 -2.88 -5.45 -2.55
CA CYS A 101 -3.93 -5.88 -1.62
C CYS A 101 -5.02 -4.83 -1.39
N ALA A 102 -6.05 -5.20 -0.64
CA ALA A 102 -7.14 -4.29 -0.27
C ALA A 102 -6.64 -3.09 0.55
N LEU A 103 -5.74 -3.30 1.52
CA LEU A 103 -5.26 -2.21 2.40
C LEU A 103 -4.38 -1.20 1.65
N ASP A 104 -3.56 -1.65 0.70
CA ASP A 104 -2.75 -0.77 -0.17
C ASP A 104 -3.62 0.29 -0.84
N THR A 105 -4.80 -0.11 -1.35
CA THR A 105 -5.75 0.82 -1.99
C THR A 105 -6.26 1.92 -1.05
N LEU A 106 -6.23 1.68 0.27
CA LEU A 106 -6.68 2.61 1.30
C LEU A 106 -5.53 3.45 1.89
N ILE A 107 -4.28 2.96 1.82
CA ILE A 107 -3.08 3.69 2.27
C ILE A 107 -2.65 4.73 1.23
N PHE A 108 -2.60 4.33 -0.04
CA PHE A 108 -1.95 5.13 -1.09
C PHE A 108 -2.58 6.49 -1.36
N PRO A 109 -3.91 6.71 -1.28
CA PRO A 109 -4.52 8.02 -1.54
C PRO A 109 -3.95 9.12 -0.65
N THR A 110 -3.68 8.81 0.62
CA THR A 110 -3.03 9.74 1.56
C THR A 110 -1.58 10.03 1.13
N LEU A 111 -0.80 9.00 0.81
CA LEU A 111 0.63 9.14 0.47
C LEU A 111 0.90 9.89 -0.85
N ILE A 112 0.04 9.68 -1.85
CA ILE A 112 0.12 10.37 -3.14
C ILE A 112 -0.67 11.69 -3.16
N ASN A 113 -1.47 11.96 -2.12
CA ASN A 113 -2.34 13.12 -1.98
C ASN A 113 -3.23 13.34 -3.23
N ARG A 114 -3.89 12.26 -3.67
CA ARG A 114 -4.86 12.26 -4.78
C ARG A 114 -6.10 11.46 -4.41
N SER A 115 -7.23 11.85 -4.99
CA SER A 115 -8.46 11.08 -4.94
C SER A 115 -8.39 9.89 -5.90
N VAL A 116 -8.96 8.76 -5.49
CA VAL A 116 -8.89 7.52 -6.26
C VAL A 116 -10.25 6.83 -6.32
N GLN A 117 -10.45 6.09 -7.41
CA GLN A 117 -11.56 5.16 -7.56
C GLN A 117 -11.01 3.74 -7.49
N ILE A 118 -11.63 2.91 -6.65
CA ILE A 118 -11.19 1.53 -6.41
C ILE A 118 -12.31 0.60 -6.87
N GLU A 119 -11.95 -0.41 -7.64
CA GLU A 119 -12.84 -1.53 -7.94
C GLU A 119 -12.14 -2.85 -7.62
N SER A 120 -12.81 -3.71 -6.88
CA SER A 120 -12.30 -5.01 -6.48
C SER A 120 -13.41 -6.05 -6.45
N LEU A 121 -13.03 -7.31 -6.22
CA LEU A 121 -13.97 -8.40 -6.01
C LEU A 121 -13.95 -8.83 -4.55
N CYS A 122 -15.13 -9.20 -4.03
CA CYS A 122 -15.27 -9.88 -2.75
C CYS A 122 -14.58 -11.24 -2.83
N HIS A 123 -13.60 -11.50 -1.96
CA HIS A 123 -12.82 -12.74 -2.00
C HIS A 123 -13.69 -14.01 -1.89
N GLY A 124 -14.67 -14.01 -0.98
CA GLY A 124 -15.56 -15.18 -0.79
C GLY A 124 -16.61 -15.41 -1.88
N THR A 125 -16.98 -14.40 -2.67
CA THR A 125 -18.18 -14.48 -3.55
C THR A 125 -17.99 -13.97 -4.98
N GLY A 126 -16.90 -13.25 -5.26
CA GLY A 126 -16.66 -12.59 -6.55
C GLY A 126 -17.55 -11.36 -6.82
N LYS A 127 -18.40 -10.93 -5.88
CA LYS A 127 -19.21 -9.71 -6.06
C LYS A 127 -18.33 -8.46 -6.16
N SER A 128 -18.68 -7.53 -7.05
CA SER A 128 -17.97 -6.25 -7.21
C SER A 128 -18.11 -5.39 -5.94
N ILE A 129 -17.02 -4.73 -5.58
CA ILE A 129 -16.89 -3.76 -4.51
C ILE A 129 -16.26 -2.51 -5.12
N ARG A 130 -16.90 -1.36 -4.92
CA ARG A 130 -16.46 -0.07 -5.47
C ARG A 130 -16.32 0.96 -4.37
N LEU A 131 -15.18 1.64 -4.32
CA LEU A 131 -14.90 2.69 -3.36
C LEU A 131 -14.47 3.97 -4.07
N THR A 132 -14.80 5.12 -3.48
CA THR A 132 -14.16 6.40 -3.80
C THR A 132 -13.47 6.88 -2.53
N VAL A 133 -12.17 7.14 -2.61
CA VAL A 133 -11.34 7.53 -1.46
C VAL A 133 -10.60 8.82 -1.80
N GLU A 134 -10.75 9.81 -0.93
CA GLU A 134 -9.97 11.05 -0.93
C GLU A 134 -8.79 10.91 0.06
N PRO A 135 -7.76 11.76 -0.03
CA PRO A 135 -6.58 11.65 0.84
C PRO A 135 -6.88 11.67 2.34
N ASP A 136 -7.98 12.30 2.75
CA ASP A 136 -8.39 12.51 4.14
C ASP A 136 -9.65 11.74 4.56
N ARG A 137 -10.37 11.10 3.62
CA ARG A 137 -11.62 10.38 3.93
C ARG A 137 -12.03 9.36 2.87
N VAL A 138 -12.83 8.39 3.30
CA VAL A 138 -13.64 7.55 2.42
C VAL A 138 -14.90 8.32 2.02
N VAL A 139 -15.15 8.46 0.71
CA VAL A 139 -16.29 9.22 0.17
C VAL A 139 -17.50 8.33 -0.07
N SER A 140 -17.27 7.14 -0.62
CA SER A 140 -18.35 6.20 -0.93
C SER A 140 -17.86 4.76 -0.86
N VAL A 141 -18.73 3.87 -0.39
CA VAL A 141 -18.50 2.42 -0.27
C VAL A 141 -19.70 1.67 -0.83
N GLU A 142 -19.49 0.83 -1.82
CA GLU A 142 -20.53 -0.04 -2.39
C GLU A 142 -20.05 -1.49 -2.49
N PRO A 143 -20.74 -2.46 -1.87
CA PRO A 143 -21.85 -2.28 -0.92
C PRO A 143 -21.36 -1.63 0.38
N SER A 144 -22.22 -0.85 1.03
CA SER A 144 -21.88 -0.13 2.27
C SER A 144 -21.49 -1.04 3.46
N SER A 145 -21.71 -2.34 3.34
CA SER A 145 -21.31 -3.35 4.31
C SER A 145 -19.90 -3.90 4.08
N ALA A 146 -19.18 -3.44 3.05
CA ALA A 146 -17.88 -3.98 2.71
C ALA A 146 -16.88 -3.88 3.87
N VAL A 147 -16.01 -4.88 3.99
CA VAL A 147 -14.98 -4.99 5.03
C VAL A 147 -13.65 -5.44 4.44
N VAL A 148 -12.56 -5.20 5.17
CA VAL A 148 -11.21 -5.63 4.84
C VAL A 148 -10.70 -6.64 5.86
N SER A 149 -10.12 -7.75 5.42
CA SER A 149 -9.38 -8.65 6.32
C SER A 149 -8.00 -8.11 6.63
N ILE A 150 -7.56 -8.27 7.88
CA ILE A 150 -6.24 -7.88 8.36
C ILE A 150 -5.62 -9.05 9.12
N VAL A 151 -4.37 -9.35 8.80
CA VAL A 151 -3.49 -10.24 9.57
C VAL A 151 -2.35 -9.42 10.19
N THR A 152 -1.80 -9.88 11.30
CA THR A 152 -0.61 -9.29 11.92
C THR A 152 0.48 -10.35 12.03
N PRO A 153 1.14 -10.72 10.92
CA PRO A 153 2.16 -11.77 10.94
C PRO A 153 3.38 -11.33 11.75
N ASP A 154 4.04 -12.29 12.38
CA ASP A 154 5.26 -12.06 13.16
C ASP A 154 6.52 -11.94 12.27
N ASP A 155 6.44 -12.36 10.99
CA ASP A 155 7.51 -12.22 10.00
C ASP A 155 7.00 -11.47 8.76
N MET A 156 7.59 -10.31 8.49
CA MET A 156 7.29 -9.43 7.35
C MET A 156 8.46 -9.36 6.34
N SER A 157 9.32 -10.37 6.33
CA SER A 157 10.48 -10.47 5.42
C SER A 157 10.10 -10.55 3.94
N MET A 158 8.87 -10.97 3.62
CA MET A 158 8.28 -10.88 2.28
C MET A 158 6.86 -10.32 2.38
N VAL A 159 6.72 -9.00 2.29
CA VAL A 159 5.45 -8.28 2.53
C VAL A 159 4.31 -8.80 1.66
N ARG A 160 4.61 -9.13 0.39
CA ARG A 160 3.57 -9.60 -0.54
C ARG A 160 3.01 -10.96 -0.12
N SER A 161 3.87 -11.93 0.19
CA SER A 161 3.43 -13.28 0.55
C SER A 161 2.96 -13.41 2.00
N ALA A 162 3.56 -12.66 2.92
CA ALA A 162 3.24 -12.74 4.35
C ALA A 162 2.00 -11.90 4.75
N PHE A 163 1.67 -10.85 3.99
CA PHE A 163 0.61 -9.92 4.33
C PHE A 163 -0.37 -9.68 3.19
N CYS A 164 0.11 -9.19 2.03
CA CYS A 164 -0.81 -8.76 0.96
C CYS A 164 -1.71 -9.91 0.47
N ASN A 165 -1.18 -11.13 0.43
CA ASN A 165 -1.93 -12.33 0.05
C ASN A 165 -3.09 -12.69 0.99
N GLU A 166 -3.15 -12.14 2.21
CA GLU A 166 -4.19 -12.42 3.20
C GLU A 166 -5.11 -11.21 3.47
N VAL A 167 -4.88 -10.10 2.78
CA VAL A 167 -5.59 -8.82 2.98
C VAL A 167 -6.54 -8.58 1.82
N HIS A 168 -7.80 -8.87 2.06
CA HIS A 168 -8.85 -8.96 1.06
C HIS A 168 -10.05 -8.08 1.36
N PHE A 169 -10.77 -7.68 0.32
CA PHE A 169 -12.10 -7.12 0.46
C PHE A 169 -13.16 -8.23 0.55
N PHE A 170 -14.15 -8.02 1.39
CA PHE A 170 -15.38 -8.81 1.46
C PHE A 170 -16.59 -7.89 1.37
N SER A 171 -17.66 -8.34 0.70
CA SER A 171 -18.87 -7.53 0.51
C SER A 171 -19.67 -7.34 1.80
N SER A 172 -19.43 -8.18 2.82
CA SER A 172 -19.98 -8.04 4.17
C SER A 172 -19.15 -8.84 5.18
N PRO A 173 -19.30 -8.60 6.49
CA PRO A 173 -18.69 -9.44 7.53
C PRO A 173 -19.09 -10.92 7.44
N SER A 174 -20.29 -11.23 6.94
CA SER A 174 -20.74 -12.63 6.82
C SER A 174 -19.96 -13.38 5.74
N GLU A 175 -19.59 -12.70 4.65
CA GLU A 175 -18.80 -13.30 3.57
C GLU A 175 -17.33 -13.55 3.97
N ALA A 176 -16.86 -12.93 5.05
CA ALA A 176 -15.51 -13.15 5.58
C ALA A 176 -15.43 -14.31 6.59
N ARG A 177 -16.56 -14.95 6.93
CA ARG A 177 -16.62 -15.96 8.01
C ARG A 177 -15.70 -17.15 7.72
N ASP A 178 -15.70 -17.67 6.51
CA ASP A 178 -14.89 -18.83 6.14
C ASP A 178 -13.40 -18.51 6.16
N TRP A 179 -13.03 -17.28 5.79
CA TRP A 179 -11.66 -16.79 5.91
C TRP A 179 -11.24 -16.66 7.38
N LEU A 180 -12.09 -16.09 8.24
CA LEU A 180 -11.82 -15.98 9.68
C LEU A 180 -11.69 -17.34 10.38
N ASN A 181 -12.44 -18.36 9.95
CA ASN A 181 -12.30 -19.71 10.49
C ASN A 181 -10.93 -20.33 10.18
N GLN A 182 -10.32 -19.93 9.07
CA GLN A 182 -8.97 -20.37 8.65
C GLN A 182 -7.87 -19.49 9.24
N HIS A 183 -8.21 -18.30 9.73
CA HIS A 183 -7.28 -17.32 10.29
C HIS A 183 -7.73 -16.89 11.70
N PRO A 184 -7.51 -17.71 12.73
CA PRO A 184 -8.02 -17.45 14.09
C PRO A 184 -7.53 -16.13 14.71
N GLU A 185 -6.37 -15.63 14.27
CA GLU A 185 -5.82 -14.33 14.70
C GLU A 185 -6.17 -13.18 13.73
N GLY A 186 -6.79 -13.49 12.60
CA GLY A 186 -7.24 -12.52 11.62
C GLY A 186 -8.41 -11.69 12.12
N LYS A 187 -8.51 -10.46 11.61
CA LYS A 187 -9.60 -9.53 11.93
C LYS A 187 -10.26 -9.04 10.66
N VAL A 188 -11.50 -8.58 10.78
CA VAL A 188 -12.19 -7.84 9.73
C VAL A 188 -12.52 -6.44 10.24
N LEU A 189 -12.18 -5.43 9.45
CA LEU A 189 -12.42 -4.03 9.74
C LEU A 189 -13.43 -3.46 8.74
N SER A 190 -14.21 -2.46 9.17
CA SER A 190 -14.95 -1.62 8.23
C SER A 190 -13.99 -0.92 7.26
N ILE A 191 -14.48 -0.43 6.11
CA ILE A 191 -13.63 0.33 5.18
C ILE A 191 -13.07 1.58 5.87
N GLU A 192 -13.87 2.24 6.70
CA GLU A 192 -13.48 3.43 7.45
C GLU A 192 -12.38 3.13 8.48
N ASP A 193 -12.50 2.03 9.23
CA ASP A 193 -11.47 1.62 10.19
C ASP A 193 -10.19 1.17 9.49
N ALA A 194 -10.31 0.47 8.36
CA ALA A 194 -9.17 0.08 7.53
C ALA A 194 -8.47 1.31 6.90
N PHE A 195 -9.23 2.35 6.55
CA PHE A 195 -8.68 3.64 6.11
C PHE A 195 -7.99 4.39 7.25
N GLU A 196 -8.55 4.41 8.47
CA GLU A 196 -7.87 4.99 9.64
C GLU A 196 -6.56 4.25 9.95
N LEU A 197 -6.60 2.90 9.93
CA LEU A 197 -5.40 2.06 10.04
C LEU A 197 -4.36 2.44 8.97
N GLY A 198 -4.77 2.49 7.70
CA GLY A 198 -3.88 2.82 6.59
C GLY A 198 -3.30 4.22 6.68
N THR A 199 -4.08 5.20 7.13
CA THR A 199 -3.62 6.58 7.35
C THR A 199 -2.54 6.65 8.42
N LEU A 200 -2.70 5.90 9.53
CA LEU A 200 -1.70 5.84 10.59
C LEU A 200 -0.40 5.17 10.11
N MET A 201 -0.51 4.08 9.35
CA MET A 201 0.66 3.44 8.73
C MET A 201 1.35 4.35 7.71
N GLY A 202 0.57 5.10 6.92
CA GLY A 202 1.09 6.07 5.95
C GLY A 202 1.93 7.17 6.61
N LYS A 203 1.53 7.66 7.78
CA LYS A 203 2.29 8.68 8.52
C LYS A 203 3.69 8.19 8.93
N SER A 204 3.81 6.95 9.41
CA SER A 204 5.12 6.34 9.73
C SER A 204 6.04 6.30 8.50
N LEU A 205 5.47 6.16 7.30
CA LEU A 205 6.19 6.17 6.02
C LEU A 205 6.51 7.59 5.53
N GLU A 206 5.70 8.61 5.87
CA GLU A 206 5.95 10.01 5.54
C GLU A 206 7.04 10.65 6.41
N GLU A 207 7.02 10.40 7.73
CA GLU A 207 8.00 10.95 8.70
C GLU A 207 9.43 10.45 8.46
N SER A 208 9.56 9.48 7.56
CA SER A 208 10.80 8.87 7.12
C SER A 208 11.37 9.51 5.84
N GLY A 209 10.63 10.38 5.14
CA GLY A 209 11.13 11.07 3.94
C GLY A 209 12.32 12.01 4.23
N PRO A 210 13.10 12.42 3.21
CA PRO A 210 14.17 13.38 3.44
C PRO A 210 13.54 14.64 4.05
N SER A 211 13.97 15.01 5.26
CA SER A 211 13.75 16.37 5.73
C SER A 211 14.39 17.26 4.67
N ASN A 212 13.59 18.12 4.04
CA ASN A 212 14.13 19.19 3.23
C ASN A 212 15.04 19.98 4.16
N GLY A 213 16.34 19.69 4.10
CA GLY A 213 17.39 20.51 4.68
C GLY A 213 17.20 21.87 4.03
N SER A 214 16.60 22.77 4.80
CA SER A 214 16.56 24.20 4.51
C SER A 214 18.00 24.68 4.41
N CYS A 215 18.59 24.58 3.22
CA CYS A 215 19.75 25.37 2.83
C CYS A 215 19.24 26.80 2.60
N CYS A 216 19.05 27.51 3.69
CA CYS A 216 18.94 28.96 3.73
C CYS A 216 19.79 29.42 4.90
N ASP A 217 21.09 29.61 4.63
CA ASP A 217 21.90 30.61 5.30
C ASP A 217 22.85 31.17 4.23
N ILE A 218 22.56 32.42 3.83
CA ILE A 218 23.42 33.30 3.02
C ILE A 218 24.40 33.98 3.97
#